data_AF-A0A1Y2VQU5-F1
#
_entry.id   AF-A0A1Y2VQU5-F1
#
_cell.length_a   1.000
_cell.length_b   1.000
_cell.length_c   1.000
_cell.angle_alpha   90.00
_cell.angle_beta   90.00
_cell.angle_gamma   90.00
#
_symmetry.space_group_name_H-M   'P 1'
#
loop_
_entity.id
_entity.type
_entity.pdbx_description
1 polymer ?
#
loop_
_entity_poly.entity_id
_entity_poly.type
_entity_poly.pdbx_seq_one_letter_code
_entity_poly.pdbx_strand_id
1 'polypeptide(L)'
;WLNYGHGIFWVSGRAGSGKSTLMKFIADDRRTRKSLEKWAEPNKLAIAAHYFWSAGTDMQKSQQGLLQTLLYDMFRACPEQISRVCPLRWSNLSLLDSATTNEWSTHELMEAIQELGQHPSSPRHCIFIDGLDEFDGDHSEMCQALKRLSVSPNFKFCVSSRPWNDFEDAFGSNHSQKLRIHDLTHNNILVYTQDRLLEHPRWDERYFQGEQMESLVDGITNRAHSVFLWVFLVTRSLKKGLTDGSSMKYLEAKLRSFPDDLGPFFKHMLQLIDPLYHRYMARTLRVATNAHEALNVLIYRGLENEEEDENYVLNQTAGSFESDGSNFMFDQWCCRMNARCGGLLEVKQDRVEFLDRTVRDFLLTKDMDDFLLQRSGPDFMLNLSTLKGFVFMLK
;
A
#
# COMPACT_ATOMS: atom_id res chain seq x y z
N TRP A 1 20.19 -4.94 -16.17
CA TRP A 1 19.18 -3.98 -16.68
C TRP A 1 19.57 -2.52 -16.43
N LEU A 2 19.86 -2.09 -15.19
CA LEU A 2 20.19 -0.69 -14.86
C LEU A 2 21.32 -0.08 -15.72
N ASN A 3 22.51 -0.69 -15.76
CA ASN A 3 23.67 -0.15 -16.50
C ASN A 3 23.56 -0.23 -18.03
N TYR A 4 23.12 -1.37 -18.56
CA TYR A 4 23.28 -1.70 -19.99
C TYR A 4 22.01 -2.26 -20.66
N GLY A 5 20.96 -2.52 -19.87
CA GLY A 5 19.68 -2.97 -20.43
C GLY A 5 18.89 -1.81 -21.04
N HIS A 6 17.68 -2.11 -21.49
CA HIS A 6 16.72 -1.16 -22.05
C HIS A 6 15.29 -1.63 -21.78
N GLY A 7 14.28 -0.89 -22.22
CA GLY A 7 12.89 -1.32 -22.18
C GLY A 7 12.31 -1.47 -20.77
N ILE A 8 11.43 -2.45 -20.61
CA ILE A 8 10.67 -2.70 -19.38
C ILE A 8 11.33 -3.82 -18.57
N PHE A 9 11.48 -3.62 -17.27
CA PHE A 9 11.85 -4.63 -16.30
C PHE A 9 10.70 -4.84 -15.32
N TRP A 10 10.23 -6.08 -15.20
CA TRP A 10 9.05 -6.40 -14.42
C TRP A 10 9.39 -7.12 -13.11
N VAL A 11 9.01 -6.50 -11.99
CA VAL A 11 9.06 -7.09 -10.66
C VAL A 11 7.70 -7.73 -10.36
N SER A 12 7.64 -9.05 -10.51
CA SER A 12 6.46 -9.86 -10.29
C SER A 12 6.46 -10.48 -8.89
N GLY A 13 5.32 -10.48 -8.21
CA GLY A 13 5.24 -11.00 -6.84
C GLY A 13 3.83 -11.21 -6.34
N ARG A 14 3.65 -12.23 -5.51
CA ARG A 14 2.39 -12.49 -4.82
C ARG A 14 2.01 -11.32 -3.90
N ALA A 15 0.76 -11.29 -3.48
CA ALA A 15 0.26 -10.35 -2.49
C ALA A 15 1.09 -10.45 -1.18
N GLY A 16 1.41 -9.33 -0.55
CA GLY A 16 2.22 -9.31 0.68
C GLY A 16 3.69 -9.75 0.56
N SER A 17 4.25 -9.92 -0.65
CA SER A 17 5.66 -10.36 -0.85
C SER A 17 6.72 -9.24 -0.78
N GLY A 18 6.33 -8.00 -0.45
CA GLY A 18 7.26 -6.88 -0.31
C GLY A 18 7.63 -6.14 -1.60
N LYS A 19 6.85 -6.29 -2.69
CA LYS A 19 7.07 -5.57 -3.96
C LYS A 19 7.19 -4.05 -3.77
N SER A 20 6.22 -3.43 -3.12
CA SER A 20 6.19 -1.98 -2.91
C SER A 20 7.36 -1.49 -2.06
N THR A 21 7.75 -2.26 -1.04
CA THR A 21 8.95 -2.00 -0.24
C THR A 21 10.20 -2.04 -1.11
N LEU A 22 10.34 -3.03 -1.99
CA LEU A 22 11.46 -3.11 -2.93
C LEU A 22 11.45 -1.94 -3.91
N MET A 23 10.30 -1.61 -4.50
CA MET A 23 10.18 -0.53 -5.50
C MET A 23 10.55 0.84 -4.92
N LYS A 24 10.08 1.15 -3.71
CA LYS A 24 10.48 2.38 -2.98
C LYS A 24 11.98 2.37 -2.68
N PHE A 25 12.48 1.26 -2.15
CA PHE A 25 13.90 1.12 -1.83
C PHE A 25 14.80 1.34 -3.05
N ILE A 26 14.54 0.69 -4.19
CA ILE A 26 15.41 0.77 -5.36
C ILE A 26 15.34 2.13 -6.06
N ALA A 27 14.19 2.81 -6.04
CA ALA A 27 14.03 4.13 -6.66
C ALA A 27 14.92 5.18 -5.99
N ASP A 28 15.07 5.10 -4.67
CA ASP A 28 15.86 6.05 -3.86
C ASP A 28 17.31 5.59 -3.57
N ASP A 29 17.67 4.36 -3.92
CA ASP A 29 18.99 3.81 -3.61
C ASP A 29 20.12 4.45 -4.46
N ARG A 30 21.19 4.88 -3.78
CA ARG A 30 22.35 5.53 -4.42
C ARG A 30 23.04 4.64 -5.45
N ARG A 31 23.05 3.31 -5.27
CA ARG A 31 23.64 2.34 -6.20
C ARG A 31 22.80 2.25 -7.48
N THR A 32 21.47 2.33 -7.36
CA THR A 32 20.56 2.42 -8.51
C THR A 32 20.88 3.68 -9.31
N ARG A 33 20.95 4.84 -8.64
CA ARG A 33 21.28 6.11 -9.30
C ARG A 33 22.61 6.06 -10.03
N LYS A 34 23.69 5.63 -9.37
CA LYS A 34 25.02 5.49 -10.00
C LYS A 34 25.00 4.57 -11.22
N SER A 35 24.23 3.49 -11.15
CA SER A 35 24.09 2.55 -12.25
C SER A 35 23.34 3.16 -13.44
N LEU A 36 22.31 3.95 -13.16
CA LEU A 36 21.54 4.66 -14.18
C LEU A 36 22.30 5.86 -14.77
N GLU A 37 23.14 6.53 -14.00
CA GLU A 37 24.01 7.61 -14.50
C GLU A 37 24.96 7.07 -15.57
N LYS A 38 25.55 5.89 -15.34
CA LYS A 38 26.37 5.19 -16.35
C LYS A 38 25.58 4.85 -17.63
N TRP A 39 24.31 4.49 -17.51
CA TRP A 39 23.45 4.27 -18.67
C TRP A 39 23.09 5.59 -19.37
N ALA A 40 22.95 6.67 -18.61
CA ALA A 40 22.48 7.94 -19.12
C ALA A 40 23.56 8.65 -19.96
N GLU A 41 24.84 8.44 -19.63
CA GLU A 41 25.98 9.05 -20.32
C GLU A 41 25.88 8.95 -21.86
N PRO A 42 26.15 10.05 -22.59
CA PRO A 42 26.59 11.38 -22.11
C PRO A 42 25.44 12.32 -21.69
N ASN A 43 24.19 11.86 -21.70
CA ASN A 43 23.02 12.69 -21.44
C ASN A 43 22.73 12.79 -19.93
N LYS A 44 21.92 13.78 -19.54
CA LYS A 44 21.43 13.89 -18.15
C LYS A 44 20.50 12.73 -17.80
N LEU A 45 20.50 12.31 -16.53
CA LEU A 45 19.55 11.34 -15.99
C LEU A 45 18.39 12.06 -15.30
N ALA A 46 17.17 11.66 -15.62
CA ALA A 46 15.96 11.99 -14.86
C ALA A 46 15.34 10.68 -14.33
N ILE A 47 15.05 10.64 -13.02
CA ILE A 47 14.33 9.53 -12.40
C ILE A 47 12.96 10.05 -12.00
N ALA A 48 11.92 9.30 -12.37
CA ALA A 48 10.55 9.56 -11.96
C ALA A 48 9.96 8.31 -11.31
N ALA A 49 9.06 8.49 -10.35
CA ALA A 49 8.42 7.36 -9.68
C ALA A 49 6.93 7.63 -9.48
N HIS A 50 6.12 6.61 -9.74
CA HIS A 50 4.70 6.62 -9.42
C HIS A 50 4.34 5.34 -8.66
N TYR A 51 3.58 5.51 -7.58
CA TYR A 51 3.12 4.42 -6.75
C TYR A 51 1.60 4.44 -6.79
N PHE A 52 1.02 3.49 -7.51
CA PHE A 52 -0.42 3.31 -7.45
C PHE A 52 -0.78 2.92 -6.02
N TRP A 53 -1.85 3.53 -5.53
CA TRP A 53 -2.28 3.29 -4.17
C TRP A 53 -3.79 3.12 -4.12
N SER A 54 -4.20 1.88 -3.89
CA SER A 54 -5.60 1.42 -3.86
C SER A 54 -6.45 2.05 -2.76
N ALA A 55 -5.85 2.58 -1.69
CA ALA A 55 -6.54 3.37 -0.67
C ALA A 55 -6.46 4.89 -0.90
N GLY A 56 -5.75 5.32 -1.96
CA GLY A 56 -5.63 6.70 -2.36
C GLY A 56 -6.84 7.22 -3.14
N THR A 57 -6.77 8.49 -3.52
CA THR A 57 -7.77 9.20 -4.33
C THR A 57 -7.92 8.60 -5.73
N ASP A 58 -9.03 8.89 -6.41
CA ASP A 58 -9.22 8.46 -7.81
C ASP A 58 -8.10 8.94 -8.74
N MET A 59 -7.54 10.13 -8.47
CA MET A 59 -6.38 10.62 -9.20
C MET A 59 -5.16 9.70 -9.04
N GLN A 60 -4.88 9.21 -7.82
CA GLN A 60 -3.75 8.32 -7.52
C GLN A 60 -3.90 6.90 -8.09
N LYS A 61 -5.10 6.54 -8.57
CA LYS A 61 -5.38 5.25 -9.23
C LYS A 61 -5.56 5.38 -10.74
N SER A 62 -5.54 6.60 -11.28
CA SER A 62 -5.87 6.88 -12.68
C SER A 62 -4.65 6.99 -13.59
N GLN A 63 -4.87 6.83 -14.90
CA GLN A 63 -3.84 7.04 -15.91
C GLN A 63 -3.39 8.50 -15.94
N GLN A 64 -4.32 9.44 -15.77
CA GLN A 64 -4.02 10.86 -15.71
C GLN A 64 -3.06 11.17 -14.56
N GLY A 65 -3.30 10.63 -13.37
CA GLY A 65 -2.42 10.81 -12.21
C GLY A 65 -1.02 10.23 -12.42
N LEU A 66 -0.91 9.05 -13.04
CA LEU A 66 0.37 8.49 -13.45
C LEU A 66 1.12 9.47 -14.37
N LEU A 67 0.50 9.87 -15.49
CA LEU A 67 1.17 10.71 -16.49
C LEU A 67 1.53 12.09 -15.93
N GLN A 68 0.66 12.70 -15.11
CA GLN A 68 0.96 13.98 -14.45
C GLN A 68 2.14 13.86 -13.48
N THR A 69 2.19 12.80 -12.67
CA THR A 69 3.31 12.54 -11.75
C THR A 69 4.63 12.41 -12.52
N LEU A 70 4.62 11.58 -13.57
CA LEU A 70 5.81 11.36 -14.39
C LEU A 70 6.28 12.65 -15.06
N LEU A 71 5.36 13.39 -15.68
CA LEU A 71 5.70 14.62 -16.37
C LEU A 71 6.25 15.68 -15.41
N TYR A 72 5.64 15.81 -14.24
CA TYR A 72 6.13 16.68 -13.16
C TYR A 72 7.56 16.34 -12.75
N ASP A 73 7.85 15.07 -12.43
CA ASP A 73 9.19 14.63 -12.01
C ASP A 73 10.23 14.85 -13.10
N MET A 74 9.89 14.52 -14.36
CA MET A 74 10.79 14.69 -15.50
C MET A 74 11.11 16.16 -15.77
N PHE A 75 10.10 17.04 -15.76
CA PHE A 75 10.30 18.48 -15.93
C PHE A 75 11.00 19.12 -14.75
N ARG A 76 10.74 18.67 -13.52
CA ARG A 76 11.48 19.14 -12.35
C ARG A 76 12.96 18.80 -12.44
N ALA A 77 13.30 17.62 -12.97
CA ALA A 77 14.69 17.21 -13.17
C ALA A 77 15.38 17.96 -14.33
N CYS A 78 14.67 18.24 -15.41
CA CYS A 78 15.19 18.92 -16.60
C CYS A 78 14.23 20.03 -17.08
N PRO A 79 14.14 21.18 -16.38
CA PRO A 79 13.18 22.25 -16.69
C PRO A 79 13.34 22.85 -18.09
N GLU A 80 14.56 22.79 -18.65
CA GLU A 80 14.87 23.25 -20.01
C GLU A 80 14.07 22.55 -21.11
N GLN A 81 13.48 21.39 -20.82
CA GLN A 81 12.68 20.64 -21.80
C GLN A 81 11.25 21.19 -21.95
N ILE A 82 10.73 21.92 -20.95
CA ILE A 82 9.32 22.31 -20.88
C ILE A 82 8.92 23.15 -22.10
N SER A 83 9.72 24.16 -22.46
CA SER A 83 9.40 25.05 -23.59
C SER A 83 9.43 24.34 -24.94
N ARG A 84 10.22 23.25 -25.06
CA ARG A 84 10.30 22.44 -26.28
C ARG A 84 9.13 21.46 -26.37
N VAL A 85 8.83 20.77 -25.27
CA VAL A 85 7.82 19.71 -25.23
C VAL A 85 6.41 20.28 -25.19
N CYS A 86 6.23 21.45 -24.56
CA CYS A 86 4.92 22.07 -24.36
C CYS A 86 4.91 23.53 -24.84
N PRO A 87 5.20 23.81 -26.13
CA PRO A 87 5.39 25.17 -26.63
C PRO A 87 4.13 26.03 -26.50
N LEU A 88 2.94 25.44 -26.69
CA LEU A 88 1.65 26.14 -26.56
C LEU A 88 1.39 26.57 -25.10
N ARG A 89 1.62 25.69 -24.13
CA ARG A 89 1.48 26.03 -22.70
C ARG A 89 2.54 27.01 -22.24
N TRP A 90 3.75 26.92 -22.78
CA TRP A 90 4.86 27.82 -22.45
C TRP A 90 4.64 29.24 -22.97
N SER A 91 4.08 29.39 -24.17
CA SER A 91 3.79 30.70 -24.76
C SER A 91 2.56 31.37 -24.16
N ASN A 92 1.57 30.59 -23.71
CA ASN A 92 0.34 31.10 -23.12
C ASN A 92 0.41 31.41 -21.61
N LEU A 93 1.61 31.45 -21.01
CA LEU A 93 1.80 31.73 -19.57
C LEU A 93 1.13 33.05 -19.12
N SER A 94 1.07 34.06 -19.99
CA SER A 94 0.45 35.36 -19.72
C SER A 94 -1.09 35.36 -19.75
N LEU A 95 -1.72 34.29 -20.26
CA LEU A 95 -3.18 34.12 -20.32
C LEU A 95 -3.72 33.19 -19.21
N LEU A 96 -2.83 32.64 -18.38
CA LEU A 96 -3.18 31.68 -17.31
C LEU A 96 -3.93 32.31 -16.13
N ASP A 97 -4.04 33.64 -16.06
CA ASP A 97 -4.73 34.37 -14.99
C ASP A 97 -6.26 34.33 -15.10
N SER A 98 -6.84 33.85 -16.21
CA SER A 98 -8.29 33.69 -16.35
C SER A 98 -8.73 32.26 -16.06
N ALA A 99 -9.59 32.12 -15.05
CA ALA A 99 -10.13 30.90 -14.44
C ALA A 99 -10.98 29.96 -15.34
N THR A 100 -10.56 29.70 -16.57
CA THR A 100 -11.12 28.66 -17.44
C THR A 100 -10.18 27.47 -17.50
N THR A 101 -10.69 26.30 -17.10
CA THR A 101 -10.08 24.96 -16.98
C THR A 101 -8.81 24.75 -17.81
N ASN A 102 -7.67 24.95 -17.15
CA ASN A 102 -6.32 24.72 -17.66
C ASN A 102 -5.84 23.27 -17.49
N GLU A 103 -6.79 22.36 -17.30
CA GLU A 103 -6.52 20.98 -16.94
C GLU A 103 -5.83 20.25 -18.10
N TRP A 104 -4.85 19.42 -17.75
CA TRP A 104 -4.17 18.58 -18.72
C TRP A 104 -5.04 17.40 -19.10
N SER A 105 -5.30 17.23 -20.39
CA SER A 105 -5.95 16.02 -20.89
C SER A 105 -4.97 14.84 -20.90
N THR A 106 -5.47 13.61 -20.76
CA THR A 106 -4.66 12.39 -20.84
C THR A 106 -3.92 12.27 -22.18
N HIS A 107 -4.56 12.70 -23.27
CA HIS A 107 -3.95 12.74 -24.60
C HIS A 107 -2.73 13.66 -24.64
N GLU A 108 -2.90 14.90 -24.18
CA GLU A 108 -1.83 15.90 -24.15
C GLU A 108 -0.66 15.46 -23.26
N LEU A 109 -0.96 14.84 -22.11
CA LEU A 109 0.07 14.28 -21.23
C LEU A 109 0.86 13.17 -21.90
N MET A 110 0.17 12.27 -22.61
CA MET A 110 0.81 11.18 -23.35
C MET A 110 1.69 11.71 -24.47
N GLU A 111 1.22 12.69 -25.24
CA GLU A 111 2.00 13.35 -26.29
C GLU A 111 3.26 14.00 -25.70
N ALA A 112 3.14 14.75 -24.61
CA ALA A 112 4.28 15.37 -23.93
C ALA A 112 5.34 14.34 -23.49
N ILE A 113 4.91 13.21 -22.93
CA ILE A 113 5.82 12.13 -22.53
C ILE A 113 6.48 11.47 -23.75
N GLN A 114 5.74 11.27 -24.84
CA GLN A 114 6.31 10.75 -26.07
C GLN A 114 7.39 11.69 -26.62
N GLU A 115 7.11 12.99 -26.70
CA GLU A 115 8.03 14.03 -27.16
C GLU A 115 9.32 14.14 -26.32
N LEU A 116 9.25 13.88 -25.01
CA LEU A 116 10.45 13.76 -24.16
C LEU A 116 11.39 12.66 -24.68
N GLY A 117 10.82 11.55 -25.14
CA GLY A 117 11.56 10.37 -25.61
C GLY A 117 12.06 10.42 -27.05
N GLN A 118 11.63 11.36 -27.90
CA GLN A 118 11.92 11.29 -29.35
C GLN A 118 13.35 11.73 -29.72
N HIS A 119 13.94 12.69 -29.00
CA HIS A 119 15.23 13.26 -29.40
C HIS A 119 16.44 12.51 -28.82
N PRO A 120 17.47 12.17 -29.61
CA PRO A 120 18.66 11.46 -29.11
C PRO A 120 19.43 12.20 -28.00
N SER A 121 19.38 13.54 -28.01
CA SER A 121 20.03 14.39 -27.00
C SER A 121 19.13 14.68 -25.80
N SER A 122 17.90 14.13 -25.75
CA SER A 122 17.05 14.25 -24.56
C SER A 122 17.74 13.58 -23.36
N PRO A 123 17.50 14.06 -22.13
CA PRO A 123 17.74 13.32 -20.92
C PRO A 123 17.20 11.89 -21.00
N ARG A 124 17.87 11.01 -20.28
CA ARG A 124 17.53 9.61 -20.14
C ARG A 124 16.61 9.48 -18.93
N HIS A 125 15.43 8.93 -19.16
CA HIS A 125 14.37 8.87 -18.17
C HIS A 125 14.23 7.43 -17.67
N CYS A 126 14.49 7.21 -16.38
CA CYS A 126 14.20 5.93 -15.72
C CYS A 126 12.98 6.09 -14.82
N ILE A 127 11.95 5.31 -15.12
CA ILE A 127 10.63 5.43 -14.54
C ILE A 127 10.34 4.19 -13.70
N PHE A 128 10.03 4.39 -12.42
CA PHE A 128 9.57 3.33 -11.52
C PHE A 128 8.05 3.42 -11.36
N ILE A 129 7.34 2.32 -11.61
CA ILE A 129 5.89 2.24 -11.44
C ILE A 129 5.56 1.05 -10.55
N ASP A 130 5.06 1.32 -9.36
CA ASP A 130 4.65 0.29 -8.41
C ASP A 130 3.14 0.06 -8.47
N GLY A 131 2.73 -1.22 -8.47
CA GLY A 131 1.33 -1.60 -8.36
C GLY A 131 0.53 -1.40 -9.64
N LEU A 132 0.99 -1.86 -10.80
CA LEU A 132 0.16 -1.79 -12.02
C LEU A 132 -1.18 -2.52 -11.87
N ASP A 133 -1.27 -3.53 -11.00
CA ASP A 133 -2.53 -4.20 -10.65
C ASP A 133 -3.47 -3.37 -9.75
N GLU A 134 -3.02 -2.20 -9.29
CA GLU A 134 -3.80 -1.20 -8.54
C GLU A 134 -4.36 -0.09 -9.44
N PHE A 135 -4.03 -0.10 -10.73
CA PHE A 135 -4.57 0.82 -11.71
C PHE A 135 -6.07 0.57 -11.93
N ASP A 136 -6.87 1.64 -11.84
CA ASP A 136 -8.31 1.60 -12.07
C ASP A 136 -8.61 1.94 -13.54
N GLY A 137 -8.43 0.94 -14.42
CA GLY A 137 -8.66 1.05 -15.85
C GLY A 137 -8.27 -0.20 -16.63
N ASP A 138 -8.13 -0.09 -17.94
CA ASP A 138 -7.75 -1.23 -18.80
C ASP A 138 -6.25 -1.53 -18.69
N HIS A 139 -5.92 -2.64 -18.02
CA HIS A 139 -4.54 -3.10 -17.82
C HIS A 139 -3.82 -3.43 -19.14
N SER A 140 -4.54 -3.96 -20.13
CA SER A 140 -4.00 -4.29 -21.44
C SER A 140 -3.63 -3.02 -22.22
N GLU A 141 -4.48 -2.00 -22.20
CA GLU A 141 -4.16 -0.69 -22.80
C GLU A 141 -2.97 -0.01 -22.10
N MET A 142 -2.93 -0.05 -20.76
CA MET A 142 -1.80 0.48 -19.99
C MET A 142 -0.49 -0.22 -20.37
N CYS A 143 -0.50 -1.56 -20.46
CA CYS A 143 0.68 -2.32 -20.86
C CYS A 143 1.14 -1.98 -22.27
N GLN A 144 0.20 -1.79 -23.21
CA GLN A 144 0.52 -1.36 -24.57
C GLN A 144 1.13 0.05 -24.60
N ALA A 145 0.59 1.00 -23.83
CA ALA A 145 1.12 2.35 -23.73
C ALA A 145 2.56 2.35 -23.21
N LEU A 146 2.84 1.62 -22.12
CA LEU A 146 4.19 1.46 -21.58
C LEU A 146 5.14 0.82 -22.59
N LYS A 147 4.69 -0.22 -23.31
CA LYS A 147 5.49 -0.85 -24.38
C LYS A 147 5.86 0.16 -25.47
N ARG A 148 4.90 0.96 -25.96
CA ARG A 148 5.14 1.99 -26.99
C ARG A 148 6.18 3.00 -26.52
N LEU A 149 6.08 3.48 -25.29
CA LEU A 149 7.07 4.41 -24.71
C LEU A 149 8.45 3.76 -24.55
N SER A 150 8.48 2.48 -24.17
CA SER A 150 9.72 1.74 -23.93
C SER A 150 10.54 1.41 -25.19
N VAL A 151 9.96 1.61 -26.38
CA VAL A 151 10.68 1.48 -27.67
C VAL A 151 11.76 2.55 -27.78
N SER A 152 11.54 3.74 -27.21
CA SER A 152 12.56 4.79 -27.22
C SER A 152 13.74 4.38 -26.33
N PRO A 153 14.99 4.53 -26.81
CA PRO A 153 16.18 4.27 -26.01
C PRO A 153 16.34 5.28 -24.85
N ASN A 154 15.56 6.37 -24.86
CA ASN A 154 15.57 7.36 -23.79
C ASN A 154 14.77 6.94 -22.57
N PHE A 155 13.95 5.89 -22.67
CA PHE A 155 13.14 5.40 -21.57
C PHE A 155 13.58 4.04 -21.05
N LYS A 156 13.52 3.91 -19.72
CA LYS A 156 13.55 2.65 -18.98
C LYS A 156 12.38 2.62 -18.03
N PHE A 157 11.66 1.50 -18.00
CA PHE A 157 10.57 1.30 -17.05
C PHE A 157 10.89 0.13 -16.13
N CYS A 158 10.91 0.37 -14.83
CA CYS A 158 10.86 -0.70 -13.84
C CYS A 158 9.45 -0.72 -13.27
N VAL A 159 8.70 -1.78 -13.55
CA VAL A 159 7.29 -1.88 -13.18
C VAL A 159 7.07 -3.04 -12.21
N SER A 160 6.13 -2.90 -11.29
CA SER A 160 5.75 -3.97 -10.38
C SER A 160 4.28 -4.32 -10.52
N SER A 161 3.95 -5.61 -10.37
CA SER A 161 2.56 -6.05 -10.23
C SER A 161 2.42 -7.47 -9.67
N ARG A 162 1.18 -7.86 -9.36
CA ARG A 162 0.80 -9.28 -9.21
C ARG A 162 0.96 -10.03 -10.56
N PRO A 163 1.19 -11.36 -10.54
CA PRO A 163 1.32 -12.16 -11.76
C PRO A 163 -0.05 -12.46 -12.39
N TRP A 164 -0.83 -11.42 -12.71
CA TRP A 164 -2.07 -11.58 -13.48
C TRP A 164 -1.74 -11.85 -14.96
N ASN A 165 -2.67 -12.49 -15.66
CA ASN A 165 -2.48 -12.92 -17.04
C ASN A 165 -2.12 -11.75 -17.96
N ASP A 166 -2.79 -10.59 -17.83
CA ASP A 166 -2.47 -9.38 -18.61
C ASP A 166 -0.99 -8.99 -18.52
N PHE A 167 -0.39 -9.08 -17.33
CA PHE A 167 1.01 -8.73 -17.11
C PHE A 167 1.98 -9.85 -17.50
N GLU A 168 1.60 -11.12 -17.31
CA GLU A 168 2.37 -12.26 -17.80
C GLU A 168 2.45 -12.25 -19.32
N ASP A 169 1.34 -12.03 -20.01
CA ASP A 169 1.28 -11.92 -21.47
C ASP A 169 2.05 -10.67 -21.95
N ALA A 170 1.97 -9.56 -21.20
CA ALA A 170 2.65 -8.34 -21.57
C ALA A 170 4.18 -8.39 -21.36
N PHE A 171 4.64 -8.84 -20.20
CA PHE A 171 6.03 -8.67 -19.74
C PHE A 171 6.72 -10.00 -19.37
N GLY A 172 5.99 -11.12 -19.32
CA GLY A 172 6.48 -12.40 -18.82
C GLY A 172 7.39 -13.18 -19.77
N SER A 173 7.38 -12.87 -21.07
CA SER A 173 8.12 -13.62 -22.10
C SER A 173 9.65 -13.45 -22.01
N ASN A 174 10.15 -12.33 -21.48
CA ASN A 174 11.59 -12.09 -21.34
C ASN A 174 12.07 -12.36 -19.90
N HIS A 175 12.56 -13.58 -19.65
CA HIS A 175 13.09 -13.98 -18.34
C HIS A 175 14.27 -13.11 -17.84
N SER A 176 15.05 -12.51 -18.74
CA SER A 176 16.19 -11.65 -18.36
C SER A 176 15.76 -10.27 -17.83
N GLN A 177 14.49 -9.90 -18.05
CA GLN A 177 13.88 -8.63 -17.63
C GLN A 177 12.74 -8.85 -16.64
N LYS A 178 12.74 -9.99 -15.94
CA LYS A 178 11.74 -10.34 -14.95
C LYS A 178 12.40 -10.74 -13.65
N LEU A 179 11.90 -10.20 -12.54
CA LEU A 179 12.27 -10.60 -11.19
C LEU A 179 11.03 -11.16 -10.50
N ARG A 180 11.05 -12.44 -10.11
CA ARG A 180 10.04 -13.02 -9.23
C ARG A 180 10.48 -12.84 -7.78
N ILE A 181 10.00 -11.78 -7.14
CA ILE A 181 10.48 -11.42 -5.79
C ILE A 181 10.20 -12.53 -4.77
N HIS A 182 9.06 -13.22 -4.91
CA HIS A 182 8.65 -14.27 -3.98
C HIS A 182 9.64 -15.45 -3.94
N ASP A 183 10.43 -15.68 -5.00
CA ASP A 183 11.45 -16.74 -5.03
C ASP A 183 12.72 -16.35 -4.25
N LEU A 184 12.85 -15.08 -3.84
CA LEU A 184 14.06 -14.51 -3.25
C LEU A 184 13.88 -14.03 -1.80
N THR A 185 12.72 -14.26 -1.20
CA THR A 185 12.38 -13.68 0.12
C THR A 185 12.85 -14.51 1.31
N HIS A 186 13.17 -15.80 1.14
CA HIS A 186 13.42 -16.73 2.25
C HIS A 186 14.45 -16.21 3.26
N ASN A 187 15.66 -15.87 2.81
CA ASN A 187 16.71 -15.40 3.71
C ASN A 187 16.37 -14.03 4.32
N ASN A 188 15.64 -13.18 3.60
CA ASN A 188 15.20 -11.90 4.16
C ASN A 188 14.13 -12.09 5.24
N ILE A 189 13.23 -13.06 5.08
CA ILE A 189 12.24 -13.44 6.09
C ILE A 189 12.93 -14.01 7.33
N LEU A 190 13.96 -14.85 7.15
CA LEU A 190 14.75 -15.40 8.24
C LEU A 190 15.37 -14.28 9.09
N VAL A 191 16.14 -13.40 8.44
CA VAL A 191 16.80 -12.26 9.10
C VAL A 191 15.77 -11.34 9.76
N TYR A 192 14.70 -11.01 9.05
CA TYR A 192 13.62 -10.19 9.59
C TYR A 192 13.00 -10.79 10.86
N THR A 193 12.73 -12.10 10.85
CA THR A 193 12.13 -12.80 11.98
C THR A 193 13.07 -12.81 13.19
N GLN A 194 14.36 -13.08 12.96
CA GLN A 194 15.39 -13.02 13.99
C GLN A 194 15.46 -11.62 14.62
N ASP A 195 15.64 -10.58 13.79
CA ASP A 195 15.76 -9.20 14.25
C ASP A 195 14.53 -8.76 15.05
N ARG A 196 13.32 -9.03 14.54
CA ARG A 196 12.06 -8.64 15.20
C ARG A 196 11.84 -9.31 16.54
N LEU A 197 12.24 -10.57 16.69
CA LEU A 197 12.12 -11.29 17.96
C LEU A 197 13.21 -10.85 18.94
N LEU A 198 14.45 -10.66 18.48
CA LEU A 198 15.57 -10.15 19.28
C LEU A 198 15.31 -8.78 19.89
N GLU A 199 14.49 -7.94 19.24
CA GLU A 199 14.02 -6.67 19.82
C GLU A 199 13.23 -6.85 21.13
N HIS A 200 12.68 -8.03 21.42
CA HIS A 200 11.87 -8.27 22.61
C HIS A 200 12.74 -8.67 23.81
N PRO A 201 12.67 -7.98 24.98
CA PRO A 201 13.57 -8.23 26.12
C PRO A 201 13.52 -9.65 26.72
N ARG A 202 12.43 -10.40 26.47
CA ARG A 202 12.27 -11.80 26.92
C ARG A 202 12.66 -12.84 25.87
N TRP A 203 13.09 -12.42 24.68
CA TRP A 203 13.62 -13.33 23.65
C TRP A 203 15.13 -13.49 23.85
N ASP A 204 15.49 -14.25 24.90
CA ASP A 204 16.85 -14.34 25.42
C ASP A 204 17.08 -15.74 26.02
N GLU A 205 18.33 -16.22 25.97
CA GLU A 205 18.73 -17.55 26.45
C GLU A 205 18.47 -17.78 27.95
N ARG A 206 18.28 -16.72 28.73
CA ARG A 206 17.84 -16.80 30.13
C ARG A 206 16.43 -17.38 30.29
N TYR A 207 15.58 -17.25 29.27
CA TYR A 207 14.18 -17.69 29.30
C TYR A 207 13.91 -18.91 28.42
N PHE A 208 14.67 -19.08 27.34
CA PHE A 208 14.46 -20.14 26.35
C PHE A 208 15.77 -20.77 25.91
N GLN A 209 15.74 -22.03 25.49
CA GLN A 209 16.94 -22.68 24.94
C GLN A 209 17.20 -22.19 23.50
N GLY A 210 18.47 -22.01 23.13
CA GLY A 210 18.86 -21.55 21.79
C GLY A 210 18.24 -22.39 20.67
N GLU A 211 18.30 -23.72 20.78
CA GLU A 211 17.70 -24.66 19.80
C GLU A 211 16.18 -24.44 19.63
N GLN A 212 15.47 -24.10 20.71
CA GLN A 212 14.04 -23.82 20.64
C GLN A 212 13.76 -22.49 19.94
N MET A 213 14.59 -21.48 20.20
CA MET A 213 14.48 -20.17 19.56
C MET A 213 14.74 -20.29 18.05
N GLU A 214 15.77 -21.03 17.65
CA GLU A 214 16.08 -21.35 16.26
C GLU A 214 14.94 -22.13 15.59
N SER A 215 14.45 -23.19 16.23
CA SER A 215 13.32 -23.99 15.72
C SER A 215 12.06 -23.16 15.49
N LEU A 216 11.75 -22.21 16.39
CA LEU A 216 10.59 -21.32 16.21
C LEU A 216 10.80 -20.37 15.02
N VAL A 217 11.99 -19.81 14.87
CA VAL A 217 12.36 -18.91 13.76
C VAL A 217 12.29 -19.67 12.42
N ASP A 218 12.82 -20.89 12.36
CA ASP A 218 12.74 -21.75 11.18
C ASP A 218 11.29 -22.13 10.87
N GLY A 219 10.50 -22.43 11.90
CA GLY A 219 9.07 -22.71 11.76
C GLY A 219 8.29 -21.55 11.13
N ILE A 220 8.61 -20.30 11.48
CA ILE A 220 8.02 -19.10 10.87
C ILE A 220 8.49 -18.97 9.42
N THR A 221 9.80 -19.08 9.18
CA THR A 221 10.41 -18.87 7.87
C THR A 221 9.90 -19.86 6.83
N ASN A 222 9.83 -21.15 7.19
CA ASN A 222 9.36 -22.21 6.30
C ASN A 222 7.88 -22.09 5.93
N ARG A 223 7.06 -21.53 6.82
CA ARG A 223 5.60 -21.41 6.64
C ARG A 223 5.17 -20.09 6.02
N ALA A 224 6.09 -19.13 5.91
CA ALA A 224 5.79 -17.81 5.38
C ALA A 224 5.35 -17.83 3.89
N HIS A 225 5.74 -18.86 3.13
CA HIS A 225 5.46 -18.98 1.69
C HIS A 225 5.71 -17.68 0.91
N SER A 226 6.78 -16.96 1.29
CA SER A 226 7.20 -15.69 0.70
C SER A 226 6.27 -14.49 0.93
N VAL A 227 5.38 -14.59 1.93
CA VAL A 227 4.43 -13.54 2.31
C VAL A 227 4.93 -12.82 3.56
N PHE A 228 5.62 -11.69 3.36
CA PHE A 228 6.09 -10.83 4.45
C PHE A 228 4.98 -10.34 5.37
N LEU A 229 3.78 -10.08 4.83
CA LEU A 229 2.64 -9.66 5.66
C LEU A 229 2.26 -10.74 6.70
N TRP A 230 2.31 -12.01 6.32
CA TRP A 230 2.06 -13.12 7.24
C TRP A 230 3.13 -13.15 8.35
N VAL A 231 4.41 -13.04 7.97
CA VAL A 231 5.54 -13.02 8.90
C VAL A 231 5.41 -11.85 9.88
N PHE A 232 5.07 -10.65 9.39
CA PHE A 232 4.83 -9.46 10.21
C PHE A 232 3.73 -9.71 11.26
N LEU A 233 2.60 -10.29 10.84
CA LEU A 233 1.47 -10.53 11.74
C LEU A 233 1.77 -11.65 12.76
N VAL A 234 2.43 -12.72 12.33
CA VAL A 234 2.85 -13.83 13.19
C VAL A 234 3.87 -13.37 14.23
N THR A 235 4.94 -12.69 13.80
CA THR A 235 5.96 -12.15 14.72
C THR A 235 5.35 -11.18 15.73
N ARG A 236 4.45 -10.28 15.30
CA ARG A 236 3.68 -9.41 16.20
C ARG A 236 2.87 -10.19 17.23
N SER A 237 2.17 -11.24 16.80
CA SER A 237 1.34 -12.09 17.67
C SER A 237 2.18 -12.91 18.67
N LEU A 238 3.37 -13.36 18.27
CA LEU A 238 4.31 -14.07 19.14
C LEU A 238 4.97 -13.11 20.14
N LYS A 239 5.34 -11.88 19.73
CA LYS A 239 5.82 -10.83 20.65
C LYS A 239 4.81 -10.53 21.76
N LYS A 240 3.52 -10.49 21.44
CA LYS A 240 2.46 -10.39 22.46
C LYS A 240 2.51 -11.57 23.44
N GLY A 241 2.64 -12.79 22.93
CA GLY A 241 2.80 -13.99 23.79
C GLY A 241 4.03 -13.91 24.71
N LEU A 242 5.14 -13.35 24.24
CA LEU A 242 6.32 -13.09 25.07
C LEU A 242 6.04 -12.05 26.16
N THR A 243 5.32 -10.98 25.83
CA THR A 243 4.86 -9.97 26.81
C THR A 243 3.96 -10.58 27.89
N ASP A 244 3.13 -11.56 27.51
CA ASP A 244 2.25 -12.29 28.42
C ASP A 244 2.99 -13.36 29.26
N GLY A 245 4.29 -13.58 29.01
CA GLY A 245 5.10 -14.55 29.75
C GLY A 245 4.87 -16.00 29.32
N SER A 246 4.44 -16.20 28.08
CA SER A 246 4.12 -17.53 27.54
C SER A 246 5.34 -18.46 27.49
N SER A 247 5.11 -19.75 27.72
CA SER A 247 6.14 -20.78 27.52
C SER A 247 6.42 -21.02 26.03
N MET A 248 7.61 -21.55 25.71
CA MET A 248 7.97 -21.87 24.33
C MET A 248 6.98 -22.85 23.67
N LYS A 249 6.54 -23.88 24.42
CA LYS A 249 5.52 -24.84 23.95
C LYS A 249 4.23 -24.15 23.52
N TYR A 250 3.82 -23.10 24.23
CA TYR A 250 2.66 -22.30 23.86
C TYR A 250 2.93 -21.47 22.59
N LEU A 251 4.10 -20.83 22.48
CA LEU A 251 4.47 -20.06 21.29
C LEU A 251 4.49 -20.93 20.03
N GLU A 252 5.05 -22.14 20.11
CA GLU A 252 5.01 -23.12 19.02
C GLU A 252 3.60 -23.60 18.70
N ALA A 253 2.77 -23.86 19.72
CA ALA A 253 1.38 -24.25 19.51
C ALA A 253 0.58 -23.13 18.83
N LYS A 254 0.82 -21.88 19.23
CA LYS A 254 0.24 -20.69 18.63
C LYS A 254 0.69 -20.52 17.18
N LEU A 255 1.98 -20.72 16.91
CA LEU A 255 2.48 -20.74 15.53
C LEU A 255 1.73 -21.81 14.72
N ARG A 256 1.65 -23.06 15.20
CA ARG A 256 0.94 -24.17 14.53
C ARG A 256 -0.55 -23.88 14.28
N SER A 257 -1.20 -23.09 15.13
CA SER A 257 -2.63 -22.74 14.93
C SER A 257 -2.88 -21.74 13.80
N PHE A 258 -1.87 -20.97 13.40
CA PHE A 258 -2.03 -20.00 12.33
C PHE A 258 -2.18 -20.69 10.97
N PRO A 259 -3.19 -20.36 10.15
CA PRO A 259 -3.22 -20.79 8.76
C PRO A 259 -2.06 -20.23 7.95
N ASP A 260 -1.59 -20.98 6.96
CA ASP A 260 -0.48 -20.54 6.08
C ASP A 260 -0.94 -19.48 5.05
N ASP A 261 -2.20 -19.59 4.59
CA ASP A 261 -2.78 -18.64 3.64
C ASP A 261 -3.35 -17.39 4.33
N LEU A 262 -3.12 -16.22 3.72
CA LEU A 262 -3.54 -14.92 4.28
C LEU A 262 -5.05 -14.83 4.55
N GLY A 263 -5.90 -15.33 3.64
CA GLY A 263 -7.35 -15.22 3.81
C GLY A 263 -7.85 -15.94 5.07
N PRO A 264 -7.66 -17.28 5.18
CA PRO A 264 -7.95 -18.01 6.40
C PRO A 264 -7.26 -17.43 7.64
N PHE A 265 -6.03 -16.93 7.50
CA PHE A 265 -5.29 -16.29 8.59
C PHE A 265 -5.96 -14.99 9.09
N PHE A 266 -6.41 -14.11 8.18
CA PHE A 266 -7.18 -12.92 8.54
C PHE A 266 -8.49 -13.30 9.25
N LYS A 267 -9.23 -14.28 8.72
CA LYS A 267 -10.46 -14.79 9.36
C LYS A 267 -10.18 -15.30 10.77
N HIS A 268 -9.11 -16.08 10.94
CA HIS A 268 -8.68 -16.60 12.23
C HIS A 268 -8.35 -15.47 13.21
N MET A 269 -7.62 -14.44 12.78
CA MET A 269 -7.33 -13.27 13.63
C MET A 269 -8.60 -12.55 14.09
N LEU A 270 -9.58 -12.34 13.19
CA LEU A 270 -10.85 -11.71 13.54
C LEU A 270 -11.68 -12.57 14.50
N GLN A 271 -11.60 -13.90 14.39
CA GLN A 271 -12.28 -14.83 15.31
C GLN A 271 -11.65 -14.90 16.71
N LEU A 272 -10.37 -14.53 16.86
CA LEU A 272 -9.68 -14.47 18.14
C LEU A 272 -9.99 -13.19 18.93
N ILE A 273 -10.67 -12.22 18.32
CA ILE A 273 -11.10 -10.99 19.00
C ILE A 273 -12.16 -11.35 20.04
N ASP A 274 -12.16 -10.65 21.17
CA ASP A 274 -13.17 -10.87 22.20
C ASP A 274 -14.58 -10.71 21.58
N PRO A 275 -15.49 -11.68 21.79
CA PRO A 275 -16.85 -11.61 21.29
C PRO A 275 -17.59 -10.31 21.61
N LEU A 276 -17.25 -9.64 22.73
CA LEU A 276 -17.79 -8.33 23.11
C LEU A 276 -17.47 -7.24 22.09
N TYR A 277 -16.35 -7.35 21.36
CA TYR A 277 -15.94 -6.38 20.34
C TYR A 277 -16.32 -6.79 18.91
N HIS A 278 -16.94 -7.95 18.68
CA HIS A 278 -17.30 -8.40 17.34
C HIS A 278 -18.24 -7.44 16.60
N ARG A 279 -19.15 -6.79 17.33
CA ARG A 279 -20.09 -5.82 16.74
C ARG A 279 -19.35 -4.60 16.22
N TYR A 280 -18.59 -3.95 17.10
CA TYR A 280 -17.73 -2.82 16.75
C TYR A 280 -16.76 -3.16 15.61
N MET A 281 -16.07 -4.30 15.71
CA MET A 281 -15.16 -4.81 14.68
C MET A 281 -15.86 -4.90 13.33
N ALA A 282 -17.03 -5.54 13.27
CA ALA A 282 -17.78 -5.74 12.05
C ALA A 282 -18.25 -4.42 11.44
N ARG A 283 -18.81 -3.53 12.25
CA ARG A 283 -19.27 -2.20 11.80
C ARG A 283 -18.12 -1.36 11.24
N THR A 284 -17.01 -1.31 11.96
CA THR A 284 -15.78 -0.58 11.59
C THR A 284 -15.21 -1.08 10.26
N LEU A 285 -15.04 -2.40 10.13
CA LEU A 285 -14.50 -2.99 8.90
C LEU A 285 -15.45 -2.78 7.71
N ARG A 286 -16.78 -2.86 7.91
CA ARG A 286 -17.75 -2.60 6.83
C ARG A 286 -17.75 -1.15 6.38
N VAL A 287 -17.63 -0.19 7.30
CA VAL A 287 -17.49 1.24 6.97
C VAL A 287 -16.21 1.46 6.17
N ALA A 288 -15.09 0.88 6.60
CA ALA A 288 -13.82 1.00 5.90
C ALA A 288 -13.83 0.34 4.50
N THR A 289 -14.49 -0.82 4.32
CA THR A 289 -14.52 -1.50 3.01
C THR A 289 -15.40 -0.80 1.99
N ASN A 290 -16.51 -0.19 2.44
CA ASN A 290 -17.46 0.51 1.57
C ASN A 290 -17.06 1.96 1.28
N ALA A 291 -16.06 2.50 1.97
CA ALA A 291 -15.55 3.83 1.68
C ALA A 291 -14.80 3.85 0.33
N HIS A 292 -15.03 4.91 -0.45
CA HIS A 292 -14.31 5.14 -1.70
C HIS A 292 -12.84 5.53 -1.46
N GLU A 293 -12.57 6.23 -0.36
CA GLU A 293 -11.25 6.65 0.11
C GLU A 293 -11.10 6.41 1.61
N ALA A 294 -9.86 6.47 2.12
CA ALA A 294 -9.60 6.38 3.56
C ALA A 294 -10.36 7.48 4.33
N LEU A 295 -11.20 7.09 5.28
CA LEU A 295 -12.04 8.02 6.05
C LEU A 295 -11.31 8.58 7.26
N ASN A 296 -11.68 9.78 7.70
CA ASN A 296 -11.12 10.37 8.91
C ASN A 296 -11.48 9.52 10.16
N VAL A 297 -10.53 9.37 11.08
CA VAL A 297 -10.67 8.57 12.31
C VAL A 297 -11.88 8.96 13.16
N LEU A 298 -12.32 10.22 13.09
CA LEU A 298 -13.49 10.70 13.82
C LEU A 298 -14.79 10.03 13.39
N ILE A 299 -14.89 9.60 12.12
CA ILE A 299 -16.05 8.84 11.63
C ILE A 299 -16.18 7.52 12.40
N TYR A 300 -15.06 6.84 12.65
CA TYR A 300 -15.03 5.57 13.38
C TYR A 300 -15.23 5.76 14.88
N ARG A 301 -14.82 6.91 15.43
CA ARG A 301 -15.19 7.31 16.80
C ARG A 301 -16.70 7.49 16.93
N GLY A 302 -17.35 8.05 15.92
CA GLY A 302 -18.81 8.15 15.84
C GLY A 302 -19.51 6.78 15.92
N LEU A 303 -18.90 5.73 15.35
CA LEU A 303 -19.44 4.36 15.43
C LEU A 303 -19.42 3.79 16.85
N GLU A 304 -18.42 4.13 17.67
CA GLU A 304 -18.43 3.72 19.10
C GLU A 304 -19.52 4.46 19.86
N ASN A 305 -19.68 5.76 19.63
CA ASN A 305 -20.75 6.54 20.26
C ASN A 305 -22.14 6.00 19.88
N GLU A 306 -22.31 5.52 18.64
CA GLU A 306 -23.56 4.91 18.17
C GLU A 306 -23.88 3.58 18.87
N GLU A 307 -22.90 2.87 19.42
CA GLU A 307 -23.16 1.68 20.25
C GLU A 307 -23.74 2.06 21.63
N GLU A 308 -23.46 3.27 22.12
CA GLU A 308 -23.95 3.78 23.40
C GLU A 308 -25.26 4.58 23.26
N ASP A 309 -25.35 5.42 22.22
CA ASP A 309 -26.52 6.26 21.92
C ASP A 309 -26.74 6.35 20.40
N GLU A 310 -27.84 5.75 19.93
CA GLU A 310 -28.21 5.77 18.51
C GLU A 310 -28.40 7.21 17.98
N ASN A 311 -28.76 8.16 18.85
CA ASN A 311 -29.01 9.56 18.54
C ASN A 311 -27.86 10.49 18.99
N TYR A 312 -26.66 9.96 19.23
CA TYR A 312 -25.50 10.74 19.73
C TYR A 312 -25.25 12.02 18.92
N VAL A 313 -25.44 11.95 17.59
CA VAL A 313 -25.28 13.09 16.68
C VAL A 313 -26.30 14.18 16.97
N LEU A 314 -27.55 13.84 17.28
CA LEU A 314 -28.59 14.82 17.57
C LEU A 314 -28.39 15.47 18.95
N ASN A 315 -27.86 14.71 19.90
CA ASN A 315 -27.67 15.13 21.28
C ASN A 315 -26.41 15.98 21.48
N GLN A 316 -25.44 15.93 20.56
CA GLN A 316 -24.25 16.78 20.63
C GLN A 316 -24.48 18.21 20.16
N THR A 317 -23.98 19.15 20.96
CA THR A 317 -23.88 20.59 20.66
C THR A 317 -22.63 20.87 19.83
N ALA A 318 -22.78 21.71 18.80
CA ALA A 318 -21.68 22.14 17.93
C ALA A 318 -20.60 22.88 18.74
N GLY A 319 -19.33 22.56 18.52
CA GLY A 319 -18.19 23.16 19.22
C GLY A 319 -17.78 22.49 20.53
N SER A 320 -18.29 21.29 20.84
CA SER A 320 -17.88 20.49 22.01
C SER A 320 -16.56 19.73 21.82
N PHE A 321 -15.89 19.90 20.67
CA PHE A 321 -14.51 19.48 20.47
C PHE A 321 -13.58 20.44 21.24
N GLU A 322 -13.51 20.28 22.57
CA GLU A 322 -12.47 20.90 23.37
C GLU A 322 -11.10 20.45 22.86
N SER A 323 -10.30 21.41 22.45
CA SER A 323 -8.95 21.26 21.91
C SER A 323 -7.90 20.93 22.97
N ASP A 324 -8.27 20.28 24.08
CA ASP A 324 -7.37 20.01 25.20
C ASP A 324 -7.18 18.49 25.39
N GLY A 325 -6.03 17.99 24.93
CA GLY A 325 -5.58 16.59 25.10
C GLY A 325 -5.51 15.73 23.82
N SER A 326 -5.57 16.35 22.63
CA SER A 326 -5.78 15.70 21.33
C SER A 326 -4.90 14.48 21.06
N ASN A 327 -3.61 14.52 21.37
CA ASN A 327 -2.69 13.44 21.00
C ASN A 327 -2.84 12.20 21.88
N PHE A 328 -3.01 12.35 23.20
CA PHE A 328 -3.14 11.21 24.10
C PHE A 328 -4.45 10.45 23.86
N MET A 329 -5.55 11.19 23.68
CA MET A 329 -6.83 10.59 23.33
C MET A 329 -6.74 9.90 21.97
N PHE A 330 -6.16 10.55 20.97
CA PHE A 330 -5.94 9.97 19.64
C PHE A 330 -5.13 8.66 19.71
N ASP A 331 -4.02 8.64 20.44
CA ASP A 331 -3.18 7.45 20.61
C ASP A 331 -3.95 6.29 21.27
N GLN A 332 -4.76 6.59 22.29
CA GLN A 332 -5.60 5.61 22.94
C GLN A 332 -6.66 5.04 21.99
N TRP A 333 -7.26 5.89 21.15
CA TRP A 333 -8.22 5.50 20.12
C TRP A 333 -7.58 4.59 19.06
N CYS A 334 -6.42 4.97 18.53
CA CYS A 334 -5.65 4.14 17.61
C CYS A 334 -5.34 2.77 18.22
N CYS A 335 -4.94 2.73 19.49
CA CYS A 335 -4.69 1.47 20.21
C CYS A 335 -5.96 0.62 20.32
N ARG A 336 -7.12 1.21 20.67
CA ARG A 336 -8.40 0.50 20.76
C ARG A 336 -8.82 -0.07 19.41
N MET A 337 -8.81 0.74 18.35
CA MET A 337 -9.19 0.30 17.01
C MET A 337 -8.28 -0.83 16.52
N ASN A 338 -6.96 -0.71 16.72
CA ASN A 338 -6.00 -1.76 16.40
C ASN A 338 -6.32 -3.06 17.16
N ALA A 339 -6.58 -3.00 18.47
CA ALA A 339 -6.94 -4.16 19.27
C ALA A 339 -8.27 -4.81 18.84
N ARG A 340 -9.28 -4.00 18.52
CA ARG A 340 -10.65 -4.45 18.19
C ARG A 340 -10.85 -4.86 16.73
N CYS A 341 -9.93 -4.50 15.83
CA CYS A 341 -9.95 -4.89 14.42
C CYS A 341 -8.81 -5.83 14.03
N GLY A 342 -8.14 -6.47 15.01
CA GLY A 342 -7.05 -7.42 14.78
C GLY A 342 -5.81 -6.80 14.14
N GLY A 343 -5.69 -5.47 14.20
CA GLY A 343 -4.66 -4.68 13.55
C GLY A 343 -4.62 -4.82 12.04
N LEU A 344 -5.79 -5.03 11.43
CA LEU A 344 -6.00 -5.00 9.99
C LEU A 344 -6.19 -3.57 9.45
N LEU A 345 -6.43 -2.62 10.35
CA LEU A 345 -6.54 -1.19 10.06
C LEU A 345 -5.41 -0.45 10.77
N GLU A 346 -4.91 0.60 10.12
CA GLU A 346 -3.93 1.54 10.66
C GLU A 346 -4.45 2.97 10.52
N VAL A 347 -4.04 3.86 11.44
CA VAL A 347 -4.30 5.30 11.31
C VAL A 347 -3.04 5.97 10.82
N LYS A 348 -3.10 6.61 9.66
CA LYS A 348 -2.02 7.45 9.15
C LYS A 348 -2.51 8.90 9.13
N GLN A 349 -1.77 9.75 9.84
CA GLN A 349 -2.17 11.14 10.12
C GLN A 349 -3.51 11.17 10.85
N ASP A 350 -4.61 11.31 10.13
CA ASP A 350 -5.98 11.33 10.63
C ASP A 350 -6.91 10.38 9.86
N ARG A 351 -6.40 9.62 8.89
CA ARG A 351 -7.18 8.72 8.03
C ARG A 351 -6.97 7.26 8.43
N VAL A 352 -8.05 6.48 8.40
CA VAL A 352 -8.04 5.04 8.65
C VAL A 352 -7.88 4.29 7.34
N GLU A 353 -6.85 3.47 7.27
CA GLU A 353 -6.45 2.71 6.09
C GLU A 353 -6.33 1.22 6.42
N PHE A 354 -6.43 0.38 5.41
CA PHE A 354 -6.05 -1.03 5.55
C PHE A 354 -4.53 -1.15 5.67
N LEU A 355 -4.08 -2.05 6.56
CA LEU A 355 -2.66 -2.37 6.74
C LEU A 355 -1.98 -2.74 5.41
N ASP A 356 -2.69 -3.49 4.55
CA ASP A 356 -2.23 -3.89 3.23
C ASP A 356 -3.45 -4.06 2.31
N ARG A 357 -3.31 -3.79 1.01
CA ARG A 357 -4.40 -3.99 0.03
C ARG A 357 -5.01 -5.39 0.10
N THR A 358 -4.18 -6.40 0.38
CA THR A 358 -4.62 -7.80 0.49
C THR A 358 -5.68 -8.00 1.57
N VAL A 359 -5.66 -7.17 2.62
CA VAL A 359 -6.68 -7.15 3.66
C VAL A 359 -8.01 -6.66 3.10
N ARG A 360 -8.00 -5.56 2.34
CA ARG A 360 -9.20 -5.02 1.69
C ARG A 360 -9.78 -6.01 0.70
N ASP A 361 -8.95 -6.57 -0.19
CA ASP A 361 -9.36 -7.58 -1.18
C ASP A 361 -10.04 -8.77 -0.49
N PHE A 362 -9.49 -9.23 0.63
CA PHE A 362 -10.05 -10.32 1.42
C PHE A 362 -11.41 -9.96 2.03
N LEU A 363 -11.55 -8.78 2.62
CA LEU A 363 -12.80 -8.35 3.25
C LEU A 363 -13.93 -8.08 2.23
N LEU A 364 -13.59 -7.81 0.97
CA LEU A 364 -14.55 -7.67 -0.14
C LEU A 364 -15.02 -9.01 -0.70
N THR A 365 -14.45 -10.15 -0.27
CA THR A 365 -14.96 -11.46 -0.68
C THR A 365 -16.36 -11.71 -0.09
N LYS A 366 -17.21 -12.42 -0.83
CA LYS A 366 -18.58 -12.73 -0.40
C LYS A 366 -18.64 -13.44 0.97
N ASP A 367 -17.77 -14.41 1.21
CA ASP A 367 -17.69 -15.12 2.50
C ASP A 367 -17.41 -14.16 3.67
N MET A 368 -16.56 -13.16 3.45
CA MET A 368 -16.22 -12.18 4.48
C MET A 368 -17.27 -11.10 4.65
N ASP A 369 -17.91 -10.65 3.57
CA ASP A 369 -19.06 -9.74 3.67
C ASP A 369 -20.19 -10.40 4.49
N ASP A 370 -20.51 -11.67 4.21
CA ASP A 370 -21.48 -12.46 4.98
C ASP A 370 -21.04 -12.61 6.46
N PHE A 371 -19.76 -12.89 6.70
CA PHE A 371 -19.19 -13.02 8.05
C PHE A 371 -19.32 -11.72 8.87
N LEU A 372 -19.08 -10.57 8.25
CA LEU A 372 -19.18 -9.25 8.89
C LEU A 372 -20.65 -8.85 9.07
N LEU A 373 -21.50 -9.10 8.08
CA LEU A 373 -22.93 -8.80 8.14
C LEU A 373 -23.61 -9.52 9.32
N GLN A 374 -23.30 -10.79 9.53
CA GLN A 374 -23.81 -11.58 10.67
C GLN A 374 -23.39 -11.01 12.03
N ARG A 375 -22.26 -10.28 12.09
CA ARG A 375 -21.70 -9.72 13.33
C ARG A 375 -22.02 -8.24 13.53
N SER A 376 -22.46 -7.52 12.51
CA SER A 376 -22.74 -6.07 12.64
C SER A 376 -24.01 -5.74 13.44
N GLY A 377 -24.89 -6.73 13.63
CA GLY A 377 -26.20 -6.56 14.27
C GLY A 377 -27.30 -6.18 13.27
N PRO A 378 -28.56 -6.53 13.54
CA PRO A 378 -29.68 -6.35 12.60
C PRO A 378 -30.10 -4.89 12.40
N ASP A 379 -29.75 -4.03 13.35
CA ASP A 379 -30.02 -2.59 13.39
C ASP A 379 -29.00 -1.76 12.59
N PHE A 380 -27.87 -2.36 12.20
CA PHE A 380 -26.78 -1.62 11.59
C PHE A 380 -27.07 -1.23 10.14
N MET A 381 -27.40 0.04 9.93
CA MET A 381 -27.51 0.64 8.62
C MET A 381 -26.19 1.32 8.24
N LEU A 382 -25.40 0.67 7.39
CA LEU A 382 -24.08 1.12 6.96
C LEU A 382 -24.07 2.59 6.50
N ASN A 383 -24.90 2.94 5.52
CA ASN A 383 -24.90 4.30 4.94
C ASN A 383 -25.34 5.36 5.95
N LEU A 384 -26.30 5.03 6.82
CA LEU A 384 -26.75 5.94 7.87
C LEU A 384 -25.67 6.15 8.93
N SER A 385 -24.99 5.08 9.35
CA SER A 385 -23.92 5.13 10.35
C SER A 385 -22.73 5.96 9.84
N THR A 386 -22.35 5.76 8.56
CA THR A 386 -21.33 6.57 7.90
C THR A 386 -21.75 8.04 7.82
N LEU A 387 -23.01 8.33 7.45
CA LEU A 387 -23.53 9.69 7.43
C LEU A 387 -23.51 10.35 8.82
N LYS A 388 -23.92 9.63 9.86
CA LYS A 388 -23.84 10.09 11.26
C LYS A 388 -22.41 10.44 11.64
N GLY A 389 -21.42 9.62 11.25
CA GLY A 389 -20.01 9.91 11.46
C GLY A 389 -19.52 11.17 10.75
N PHE A 390 -19.99 11.45 9.52
CA PHE A 390 -19.70 12.72 8.84
C PHE A 390 -20.33 13.91 9.55
N VAL A 391 -21.59 13.81 10.00
CA VAL A 391 -22.25 14.88 10.76
C VAL A 391 -21.53 15.11 12.10
N PHE A 392 -21.09 14.04 12.76
CA PHE A 392 -20.29 14.12 13.99
C PHE A 392 -18.98 14.88 13.78
N MET A 393 -18.30 14.66 12.65
CA MET A 393 -17.06 15.37 12.32
C MET A 393 -17.29 16.87 12.00
N LEU A 394 -18.47 17.24 11.52
CA LEU A 394 -18.83 18.63 11.18
C LEU A 394 -19.29 19.47 12.38
N LYS A 395 -19.73 18.82 13.46
CA LYS A 395 -20.18 19.46 14.71
C LYS A 395 -19.00 19.70 15.65
#